data_AF-A0A373BF54-F1
#
_entry.id   AF-A0A373BF54-F1
#
_cell.length_a   1.000
_cell.length_b   1.000
_cell.length_c   1.000
_cell.angle_alpha   90.00
_cell.angle_beta   90.00
_cell.angle_gamma   90.00
#
_symmetry.space_group_name_H-M   'P 1'
#
loop_
_entity.id
_entity.type
_entity.pdbx_description
1 polymer ?
#
loop_
_entity_poly.entity_id
_entity_poly.type
_entity_poly.pdbx_seq_one_letter_code
_entity_poly.pdbx_strand_id
1 'polypeptide(L)'
;MKDYMICIIYPILIIVIIHPFFIDYFFEKKARELSLDDKEILVGCLSLENKYHHRRSSDSWKYDVNIDGKIYNTLDIRISGFPYYSKQFSFEEKIDQNVSCYRVKYVKVGYLFFERIYIYDLVD
;
A
#
# COMPACT_ATOMS: atom_id res chain seq x y z
N MET A 1 -44.23 4.57 -2.83
CA MET A 1 -43.15 3.76 -3.45
C MET A 1 -41.86 4.55 -3.63
N LYS A 2 -41.87 5.77 -4.22
CA LYS A 2 -40.68 6.60 -4.36
C LYS A 2 -40.00 6.94 -3.02
N ASP A 3 -40.77 7.27 -1.99
CA ASP A 3 -40.21 7.67 -0.69
C ASP A 3 -39.52 6.51 0.04
N TYR A 4 -40.08 5.29 -0.06
CA TYR A 4 -39.46 4.07 0.46
C TYR A 4 -38.15 3.71 -0.26
N MET A 5 -38.11 3.90 -1.58
CA MET A 5 -36.88 3.68 -2.37
C MET A 5 -35.78 4.67 -1.95
N ILE A 6 -36.12 5.93 -1.67
CA ILE A 6 -35.16 6.94 -1.20
C ILE A 6 -34.61 6.56 0.19
N CYS A 7 -35.47 6.13 1.12
CA CYS A 7 -35.06 5.73 2.47
C CYS A 7 -34.15 4.50 2.50
N ILE A 8 -34.17 3.63 1.49
CA ILE A 8 -33.31 2.44 1.40
C ILE A 8 -32.04 2.73 0.59
N ILE A 9 -32.17 3.43 -0.55
CA ILE A 9 -31.04 3.69 -1.44
C ILE A 9 -30.04 4.65 -0.79
N TYR A 10 -30.52 5.70 -0.12
CA TYR A 10 -29.66 6.73 0.46
C TYR A 10 -28.68 6.19 1.52
N PRO A 11 -29.09 5.39 2.53
CA PRO A 11 -28.15 4.80 3.48
C PRO A 11 -27.20 3.79 2.83
N ILE A 12 -27.64 3.02 1.82
CA ILE A 12 -26.75 2.12 1.08
C ILE A 12 -25.67 2.93 0.35
N LEU A 13 -26.04 4.03 -0.29
CA LEU A 13 -25.10 4.90 -1.00
C LEU A 13 -24.09 5.54 -0.05
N ILE A 14 -24.54 5.98 1.13
CA ILE A 14 -23.66 6.45 2.21
C ILE A 14 -22.68 5.34 2.63
N ILE A 15 -23.17 4.13 2.88
CA ILE A 15 -22.30 3.00 3.27
C ILE A 15 -21.28 2.73 2.16
N VAL A 16 -21.69 2.65 0.90
CA VAL A 16 -20.78 2.38 -0.24
C VAL A 16 -19.72 3.48 -0.38
N ILE A 17 -20.05 4.75 -0.11
CA ILE A 17 -19.09 5.86 -0.17
C ILE A 17 -18.11 5.83 1.01
N ILE A 18 -18.60 5.60 2.24
CA ILE A 18 -17.76 5.75 3.44
C ILE A 18 -16.95 4.47 3.73
N HIS A 19 -17.48 3.29 3.40
CA HIS A 19 -16.86 2.00 3.70
C HIS A 19 -15.42 1.84 3.17
N PRO A 20 -15.06 2.28 1.95
CA PRO A 20 -13.68 2.28 1.49
C PRO A 20 -12.73 3.05 2.42
N PHE A 21 -13.14 4.23 2.90
CA PHE A 21 -12.32 5.03 3.83
C PHE A 21 -12.12 4.33 5.18
N PHE A 22 -13.16 3.66 5.69
CA PHE A 22 -13.02 2.86 6.91
C PHE A 22 -12.08 1.67 6.72
N ILE A 23 -12.15 0.99 5.58
CA ILE A 23 -11.25 -0.11 5.25
C ILE A 23 -9.81 0.38 5.17
N ASP A 24 -9.56 1.46 4.43
CA ASP A 24 -8.20 2.00 4.26
C ASP A 24 -7.63 2.43 5.62
N TYR A 25 -8.44 3.12 6.44
CA TYR A 25 -8.05 3.48 7.81
C TYR A 25 -7.76 2.26 8.69
N PHE A 26 -8.57 1.20 8.58
CA PHE A 26 -8.33 -0.04 9.32
C PHE A 26 -7.00 -0.68 8.93
N PHE A 27 -6.74 -0.83 7.63
CA PHE A 27 -5.48 -1.40 7.13
C PHE A 27 -4.27 -0.59 7.60
N GLU A 28 -4.36 0.74 7.53
CA GLU A 28 -3.32 1.64 8.00
C GLU A 28 -3.05 1.48 9.49
N LYS A 29 -4.10 1.55 10.31
CA LYS A 29 -3.99 1.41 11.76
C LYS A 29 -3.38 0.06 12.12
N LYS A 30 -3.85 -1.01 11.48
CA LYS A 30 -3.35 -2.36 11.74
C LYS A 30 -1.90 -2.54 11.31
N ALA A 31 -1.50 -1.97 10.17
CA ALA A 31 -0.10 -1.97 9.74
C ALA A 31 0.80 -1.31 10.78
N ARG A 32 0.37 -0.16 11.33
CA ARG A 32 1.12 0.55 12.37
C ARG A 32 1.23 -0.28 13.64
N GLU A 33 0.14 -0.88 14.10
CA GLU A 33 0.14 -1.77 15.26
C GLU A 33 1.11 -2.94 15.09
N LEU A 34 1.07 -3.62 13.94
CA LEU A 34 1.98 -4.73 13.65
C LEU A 34 3.44 -4.27 13.55
N SER A 35 3.69 -3.07 13.02
CA SER A 35 5.06 -2.55 12.92
C SER A 35 5.73 -2.21 14.25
N LEU A 36 4.98 -2.22 15.36
CA LEU A 36 5.53 -2.05 16.71
C LEU A 36 6.07 -3.35 17.31
N ASP A 37 5.72 -4.51 16.75
CA ASP A 37 6.23 -5.82 17.17
C ASP A 37 7.22 -6.33 16.13
N ASP A 38 8.50 -6.42 16.50
CA ASP A 38 9.57 -6.91 15.63
C ASP A 38 9.31 -8.31 15.07
N LYS A 39 8.46 -9.12 15.71
CA LYS A 39 8.10 -10.47 15.24
C LYS A 39 7.18 -10.45 14.02
N GLU A 40 6.39 -9.40 13.87
CA GLU A 40 5.43 -9.22 12.77
C GLU A 40 6.08 -8.54 11.56
N ILE A 41 7.29 -8.00 11.75
CA ILE A 41 8.11 -7.42 10.68
C ILE A 41 8.79 -8.55 9.91
N LEU A 42 8.34 -8.75 8.68
CA LEU A 42 8.94 -9.70 7.76
C LEU A 42 10.09 -9.05 6.99
N VAL A 43 11.07 -9.87 6.61
CA VAL A 43 12.16 -9.46 5.72
C VAL A 43 12.02 -10.23 4.43
N GLY A 44 12.00 -9.53 3.31
CA GLY A 44 11.90 -10.16 2.00
C GLY A 44 12.60 -9.38 0.92
N CYS A 45 12.38 -9.84 -0.30
CA CYS A 45 12.94 -9.28 -1.51
C CYS A 45 11.88 -8.43 -2.20
N LEU A 46 12.25 -7.20 -2.54
CA LEU A 46 11.49 -6.33 -3.42
C LEU A 46 12.20 -6.30 -4.78
N SER A 47 11.55 -6.85 -5.81
CA SER A 47 12.00 -6.76 -7.19
C SER A 47 11.14 -5.77 -7.97
N LEU A 48 11.75 -5.14 -8.97
CA LEU A 48 11.09 -4.18 -9.84
C LEU A 48 10.53 -4.92 -11.05
N GLU A 49 9.25 -4.70 -11.36
CA GLU A 49 8.59 -5.36 -12.49
C GLU A 49 8.32 -4.33 -13.60
N ASN A 50 7.16 -3.67 -13.57
CA ASN A 50 6.73 -2.77 -14.64
C ASN A 50 7.18 -1.35 -14.37
N LYS A 51 7.86 -0.74 -15.33
CA LYS A 51 8.19 0.69 -15.34
C LYS A 51 7.08 1.48 -16.03
N TYR A 52 6.55 2.52 -15.37
CA TYR A 52 5.49 3.35 -15.94
C TYR A 52 5.68 4.85 -15.61
N HIS A 53 5.07 5.70 -16.45
CA HIS A 53 5.07 7.15 -16.27
C HIS A 53 3.69 7.61 -15.80
N HIS A 54 3.61 8.25 -14.63
CA HIS A 54 2.34 8.82 -14.18
C HIS A 54 2.10 10.17 -14.86
N ARG A 55 0.96 10.36 -15.55
CA ARG A 55 0.64 11.60 -16.30
C ARG A 55 0.71 12.92 -15.51
N ARG A 56 0.71 12.86 -14.18
CA ARG A 56 0.75 14.01 -13.26
C ARG A 56 2.08 14.15 -12.50
N SER A 57 3.02 13.22 -12.68
CA SER A 57 4.36 13.29 -12.08
C SER A 57 5.32 13.60 -13.23
N SER A 58 5.82 14.84 -13.29
CA SER A 58 6.58 15.33 -14.44
C SER A 58 7.92 14.62 -14.61
N ASP A 59 8.57 14.17 -13.53
CA ASP A 59 10.01 13.87 -13.58
C ASP A 59 10.44 12.54 -12.96
N SER A 60 9.50 11.63 -12.63
CA SER A 60 9.84 10.35 -11.98
C SER A 60 9.16 9.15 -12.63
N TRP A 61 9.98 8.21 -13.11
CA TRP A 61 9.53 6.88 -13.46
C TRP A 61 9.07 6.15 -12.20
N LYS A 62 7.90 5.53 -12.28
CA LYS A 62 7.37 4.69 -11.21
C LYS A 62 7.54 3.23 -11.59
N TYR A 63 7.52 2.38 -10.56
CA TYR A 63 7.64 0.95 -10.70
C TYR A 63 6.51 0.24 -9.96
N ASP A 64 5.99 -0.81 -10.57
CA ASP A 64 5.31 -1.85 -9.83
C ASP A 64 6.39 -2.69 -9.12
N VAL A 65 6.10 -3.09 -7.89
CA VAL A 65 7.03 -3.83 -7.05
C VAL A 65 6.48 -5.20 -6.74
N ASN A 66 7.33 -6.22 -6.85
CA ASN A 66 6.99 -7.58 -6.49
C ASN A 66 7.62 -7.90 -5.14
N ILE A 67 6.77 -8.25 -4.18
CA ILE A 67 7.16 -8.67 -2.83
C ILE A 67 6.47 -10.01 -2.58
N ASP A 68 7.25 -11.04 -2.30
CA ASP A 68 6.76 -12.40 -2.05
C ASP A 68 5.88 -12.98 -3.18
N GLY A 69 6.21 -12.67 -4.44
CA GLY A 69 5.49 -13.20 -5.61
C GLY A 69 4.15 -12.51 -5.90
N LYS A 70 3.83 -11.42 -5.20
CA LYS A 70 2.68 -10.55 -5.46
C LYS A 70 3.15 -9.20 -5.96
N ILE A 71 2.50 -8.71 -7.02
CA ILE A 71 2.79 -7.41 -7.63
C ILE A 71 1.89 -6.36 -6.98
N TYR A 72 2.51 -5.28 -6.50
CA TYR A 72 1.84 -4.15 -5.87
C TYR A 72 2.18 -2.85 -6.60
N ASN A 73 1.21 -1.95 -6.66
CA ASN A 73 1.51 -0.57 -7.01
C ASN A 73 2.23 0.12 -5.84
N THR A 74 3.24 0.92 -6.13
CA THR A 74 3.94 1.72 -5.12
C THR A 74 3.04 2.72 -4.38
N LEU A 75 1.87 3.05 -4.93
CA LEU A 75 0.85 3.85 -4.23
C LEU A 75 0.07 3.04 -3.19
N ASP A 76 -0.16 1.75 -3.42
CA ASP A 76 -1.00 0.91 -2.53
C ASP A 76 -0.25 0.52 -1.25
N ILE A 77 1.07 0.43 -1.34
CA ILE A 77 1.97 0.19 -0.21
C ILE A 77 2.32 1.48 0.55
N ARG A 78 1.89 2.64 0.03
CA ARG A 78 2.20 3.97 0.57
C ARG A 78 1.06 4.46 1.44
N ILE A 79 1.30 4.54 2.75
CA ILE A 79 0.36 5.20 3.66
C ILE A 79 1.03 6.31 4.47
N SER A 80 0.32 7.44 4.58
CA SER A 80 0.75 8.57 5.40
C SER A 80 1.02 8.13 6.84
N GLY A 81 2.12 8.58 7.42
CA GLY A 81 2.51 8.25 8.80
C GLY A 81 3.01 6.81 9.00
N PHE A 82 3.22 6.04 7.93
CA PHE A 82 3.99 4.79 7.99
C PHE A 82 5.50 5.09 7.78
N PRO A 83 6.44 4.39 8.43
CA PRO A 83 7.87 4.78 8.42
C PRO A 83 8.51 4.86 7.03
N TYR A 84 8.09 3.99 6.10
CA TYR A 84 8.62 4.02 4.74
C TYR A 84 8.13 5.22 3.90
N TYR A 85 6.96 5.79 4.22
CA TYR A 85 6.41 6.93 3.49
C TYR A 85 7.41 8.10 3.37
N SER A 86 8.13 8.39 4.45
CA SER A 86 9.13 9.46 4.47
C SER A 86 10.43 9.09 3.75
N LYS A 87 10.73 7.79 3.61
CA LYS A 87 11.95 7.27 2.95
C LYS A 87 11.75 6.96 1.46
N GLN A 88 10.50 6.90 1.00
CA GLN A 88 10.14 6.52 -0.37
C GLN A 88 10.81 7.39 -1.43
N PHE A 89 10.84 8.71 -1.23
CA PHE A 89 11.42 9.62 -2.22
C PHE A 89 12.91 9.29 -2.46
N SER A 90 13.68 9.10 -1.38
CA SER A 90 15.08 8.70 -1.47
C SER A 90 15.27 7.31 -2.06
N PHE A 91 14.30 6.41 -1.91
CA PHE A 91 14.33 5.12 -2.60
C PHE A 91 14.10 5.27 -4.10
N GLU A 92 13.07 6.02 -4.50
CA GLU A 92 12.74 6.27 -5.91
C GLU A 92 13.90 6.96 -6.65
N GLU A 93 14.73 7.74 -5.97
CA GLU A 93 15.96 8.31 -6.53
C GLU A 93 17.10 7.29 -6.70
N LYS A 94 17.19 6.29 -5.82
CA LYS A 94 18.28 5.29 -5.79
C LYS A 94 17.97 4.02 -6.57
N ILE A 95 16.77 3.91 -7.11
CA ILE A 95 16.27 2.69 -7.74
C ILE A 95 16.96 2.43 -9.09
N ASP A 96 17.63 1.29 -9.20
CA ASP A 96 18.24 0.75 -10.41
C ASP A 96 17.52 -0.54 -10.84
N GLN A 97 17.19 -0.65 -12.13
CA GLN A 97 16.57 -1.83 -12.74
C GLN A 97 17.51 -3.03 -12.81
N ASN A 98 18.82 -2.81 -12.71
CA ASN A 98 19.81 -3.89 -12.70
C ASN A 98 19.87 -4.64 -11.36
N VAL A 99 19.30 -4.06 -10.29
CA VAL A 99 19.23 -4.71 -8.98
C VAL A 99 18.05 -5.68 -9.00
N SER A 100 18.36 -6.97 -8.88
CA SER A 100 17.36 -8.03 -8.86
C SER A 100 16.55 -8.06 -7.57
N CYS A 101 17.13 -7.57 -6.46
CA CYS A 101 16.54 -7.70 -5.14
C CYS A 101 16.94 -6.57 -4.20
N TYR A 102 15.98 -5.72 -3.83
CA TYR A 102 16.10 -4.80 -2.71
C TYR A 102 15.61 -5.48 -1.45
N ARG A 103 16.44 -5.57 -0.43
CA ARG A 103 16.03 -6.17 0.84
C ARG A 103 15.11 -5.19 1.57
N VAL A 104 13.90 -5.62 1.88
CA VAL A 104 12.89 -4.78 2.55
C VAL A 104 12.39 -5.43 3.82
N LYS A 105 12.13 -4.60 4.81
CA LYS A 105 11.28 -4.93 5.96
C LYS A 105 9.88 -4.50 5.64
N TYR A 106 8.88 -5.35 5.88
CA TYR A 106 7.49 -5.04 5.60
C TYR A 106 6.56 -5.82 6.53
N VAL A 107 5.30 -5.38 6.62
CA VAL A 107 4.24 -6.06 7.36
C VAL A 107 3.13 -6.50 6.41
N LYS A 108 2.52 -7.65 6.68
CA LYS A 108 1.32 -8.13 5.96
C LYS A 108 0.09 -7.85 6.81
N VAL A 109 -0.90 -7.21 6.22
CA VAL A 109 -2.20 -6.97 6.87
C VAL A 109 -3.28 -7.69 6.08
N GLY A 110 -3.98 -8.59 6.74
CA GLY A 110 -5.15 -9.28 6.19
C GLY A 110 -6.45 -8.75 6.79
N TYR A 111 -7.47 -8.56 5.95
CA TYR A 111 -8.85 -8.32 6.38
C TYR A 111 -9.83 -8.99 5.40
N LEU A 112 -10.64 -9.91 5.92
CA LEU A 112 -11.55 -10.74 5.12
C LEU A 112 -10.80 -11.46 3.98
N PHE A 113 -11.12 -11.15 2.71
CA PHE A 113 -10.50 -11.71 1.52
C PHE A 113 -9.41 -10.83 0.90
N PHE A 114 -9.06 -9.73 1.58
CA PHE A 114 -8.08 -8.77 1.12
C PHE A 114 -6.81 -8.88 1.97
N GLU A 115 -5.66 -8.87 1.30
CA GLU A 115 -4.35 -8.78 1.93
C GLU A 115 -3.63 -7.59 1.32
N ARG A 116 -2.95 -6.81 2.18
CA ARG A 116 -2.10 -5.70 1.77
C ARG A 116 -0.73 -5.82 2.42
N ILE A 117 0.28 -5.35 1.71
CA ILE A 117 1.66 -5.26 2.19
C ILE A 117 2.01 -3.80 2.39
N TYR A 118 2.68 -3.52 3.51
CA TYR A 118 3.22 -2.20 3.81
C TYR A 118 4.70 -2.31 4.10
N ILE A 119 5.52 -1.69 3.24
CA ILE A 119 6.96 -1.63 3.45
C ILE A 119 7.21 -0.76 4.67
N TYR A 120 7.98 -1.29 5.61
CA TYR A 120 8.40 -0.62 6.83
C TYR A 120 9.75 0.07 6.63
N ASP A 121 10.72 -0.64 6.04
CA ASP A 121 12.05 -0.10 5.80
C ASP A 121 12.75 -0.76 4.60
N LEU A 122 13.75 -0.08 4.06
CA LEU A 122 14.74 -0.68 3.16
C LEU A 122 15.97 -1.05 3.99
N VAL A 123 16.48 -2.25 3.76
CA VAL A 123 17.72 -2.73 4.35
C VAL A 123 18.78 -2.62 3.26
N ASP A 124 19.64 -1.60 3.38
CA ASP A 124 20.80 -1.40 2.50
C ASP A 124 21.74 -2.63 2.52
#